data_AF-A0A7X9BRG7-F1
#
_entry.id   AF-A0A7X9BRG7-F1
#
_cell.length_a   1.000
_cell.length_b   1.000
_cell.length_c   1.000
_cell.angle_alpha   90.00
_cell.angle_beta   90.00
_cell.angle_gamma   90.00
#
_symmetry.space_group_name_H-M   'P 1'
#
loop_
_entity.id
_entity.type
_entity.pdbx_description
1 polymer ?
#
loop_
_entity_poly.entity_id
_entity_poly.type
_entity_poly.pdbx_seq_one_letter_code
_entity_poly.pdbx_strand_id
1 'polypeptide(L)'
;VARSYFNDRLPDIPMIVGYCLDETKGMFGNKGNTPSYKEFLEFANVYGDKKDEFLKIANVSDDAGVAELYERGDFNSISAGSRGFCELRSAMGKKVYLYIFDHDIPGDDAGSFHGSDLWFTFDSLSKSWRPFEGKHYDLARQVCSYWTNFVKFGDPNGDGTDYNGNPLPEWRPYTKNEKNVMMFYDKATPETLPENAIIDFRLEFAKDKFTDK
;
A
#
# COMPACT_ATOMS: atom_id res chain seq x y z
N VAL A 1 19.31 -1.47 6.56
CA VAL A 1 18.08 -1.81 5.81
C VAL A 1 17.69 -0.69 4.84
N ALA A 2 17.29 0.51 5.30
CA ALA A 2 16.91 1.61 4.39
C ALA A 2 17.94 1.93 3.29
N ARG A 3 19.23 2.10 3.66
CA ARG A 3 20.30 2.30 2.65
C ARG A 3 20.42 1.14 1.65
N SER A 4 20.13 -0.10 2.04
CA SER A 4 20.16 -1.22 1.10
C SER A 4 19.09 -1.06 0.02
N TYR A 5 17.89 -0.62 0.41
CA TYR A 5 16.80 -0.29 -0.50
C TYR A 5 17.18 0.87 -1.43
N PHE A 6 17.67 2.00 -0.90
CA PHE A 6 17.97 3.18 -1.70
C PHE A 6 19.16 3.04 -2.67
N ASN A 7 20.01 2.02 -2.47
CA ASN A 7 21.23 1.80 -3.25
C ASN A 7 21.21 0.51 -4.08
N ASP A 8 20.02 -0.06 -4.36
CA ASP A 8 19.83 -1.30 -5.13
C ASP A 8 20.70 -2.48 -4.65
N ARG A 9 20.89 -2.60 -3.33
CA ARG A 9 21.66 -3.70 -2.70
C ARG A 9 20.74 -4.86 -2.33
N LEU A 10 19.86 -5.22 -3.26
CA LEU A 10 18.84 -6.25 -3.08
C LEU A 10 18.85 -7.20 -4.27
N PRO A 11 18.44 -8.46 -4.07
CA PRO A 11 18.22 -9.38 -5.18
C PRO A 11 17.24 -8.81 -6.21
N ASP A 12 17.53 -9.10 -7.48
CA ASP A 12 16.64 -8.81 -8.59
C ASP A 12 15.56 -9.89 -8.70
N ILE A 13 14.58 -9.81 -7.79
CA ILE A 13 13.42 -10.70 -7.75
C ILE A 13 12.12 -9.88 -7.81
N PRO A 14 11.09 -10.34 -8.53
CA PRO A 14 9.76 -9.75 -8.44
C PRO A 14 9.26 -9.77 -6.99
N MET A 15 8.46 -8.77 -6.59
CA MET A 15 7.87 -8.70 -5.25
C MET A 15 6.40 -8.31 -5.31
N ILE A 16 5.58 -8.94 -4.46
CA ILE A 16 4.24 -8.45 -4.11
C ILE A 16 4.35 -7.76 -2.76
N VAL A 17 3.78 -6.56 -2.66
CA VAL A 17 3.60 -5.81 -1.42
C VAL A 17 2.12 -5.46 -1.30
N GLY A 18 1.60 -5.42 -0.08
CA GLY A 18 0.25 -4.94 0.15
C GLY A 18 -0.05 -4.80 1.62
N TYR A 19 -1.25 -4.30 1.89
CA TYR A 19 -1.74 -4.02 3.23
C TYR A 19 -3.26 -4.10 3.27
N CYS A 20 -3.83 -4.26 4.46
CA CYS A 20 -5.27 -4.17 4.66
C CYS A 20 -5.68 -2.70 4.85
N LEU A 21 -6.82 -2.23 4.33
CA LEU A 21 -7.09 -0.79 4.36
C LEU A 21 -7.29 -0.28 5.80
N ASP A 22 -8.01 -1.00 6.65
CA ASP A 22 -8.36 -0.50 7.99
C ASP A 22 -7.22 -0.60 9.02
N GLU A 23 -6.10 -1.29 8.75
CA GLU A 23 -4.89 -1.14 9.57
C GLU A 23 -4.29 0.28 9.48
N THR A 24 -4.58 1.01 8.40
CA THR A 24 -4.19 2.42 8.25
C THR A 24 -4.99 3.37 9.15
N LYS A 25 -6.10 2.90 9.73
CA LYS A 25 -7.02 3.66 10.60
C LYS A 25 -6.91 3.27 12.08
N GLY A 26 -6.36 2.09 12.38
CA GLY A 26 -6.28 1.50 13.73
C GLY A 26 -4.97 1.77 14.48
N MET A 27 -4.45 0.75 15.18
CA MET A 27 -3.20 0.81 15.99
C MET A 27 -1.97 1.30 15.21
N PHE A 28 -1.94 1.09 13.89
CA PHE A 28 -0.87 1.51 12.99
C PHE A 28 -1.23 2.74 12.15
N GLY A 29 -2.42 3.31 12.40
CA GLY A 29 -2.91 4.52 11.77
C GLY A 29 -2.60 5.80 12.55
N ASN A 30 -3.15 6.91 12.07
CA ASN A 30 -2.98 8.22 12.70
C ASN A 30 -4.00 8.51 13.82
N LYS A 31 -4.90 7.57 14.14
CA LYS A 31 -6.03 7.81 15.03
C LYS A 31 -5.55 8.23 16.43
N GLY A 32 -5.87 9.47 16.79
CA GLY A 32 -5.50 10.08 18.08
C GLY A 32 -4.11 10.72 18.13
N ASN A 33 -3.36 10.71 17.03
CA ASN A 33 -1.98 11.24 16.93
C ASN A 33 -1.82 12.33 15.87
N THR A 34 -2.90 13.02 15.50
CA THR A 34 -2.82 14.19 14.60
C THR A 34 -2.13 15.34 15.32
N PRO A 35 -1.00 15.86 14.81
CA PRO A 35 -0.33 17.00 15.42
C PRO A 35 -1.12 18.29 15.21
N SER A 36 -0.95 19.25 16.12
CA SER A 36 -1.32 20.64 15.88
C SER A 36 -0.52 21.23 14.72
N TYR A 37 -1.00 22.32 14.15
CA TYR A 37 -0.30 23.11 13.13
C TYR A 37 1.08 23.56 13.61
N LYS A 38 1.20 23.93 14.89
CA LYS A 38 2.49 24.26 15.49
C LYS A 38 3.46 23.08 15.45
N GLU A 39 3.03 21.91 15.90
CA GLU A 39 3.84 20.68 15.88
C GLU A 39 4.17 20.25 14.44
N PHE A 40 3.25 20.46 13.49
CA PHE A 40 3.49 20.24 12.08
C PHE A 40 4.61 21.15 11.52
N LEU A 41 4.61 22.45 11.88
CA LEU A 41 5.69 23.38 11.52
C LEU A 41 7.03 22.99 12.17
N GLU A 42 6.99 22.45 13.39
CA GLU A 42 8.18 21.91 14.08
C GLU A 42 8.73 20.68 13.35
N PHE A 43 7.85 19.73 12.97
CA PHE A 43 8.19 18.58 12.14
C PHE A 43 8.83 18.97 10.81
N ALA A 44 8.29 20.00 10.15
CA ALA A 44 8.80 20.47 8.86
C ALA A 44 10.29 20.92 8.92
N ASN A 45 10.83 21.24 10.10
CA ASN A 45 12.26 21.55 10.26
C ASN A 45 13.18 20.36 9.93
N VAL A 46 12.69 19.12 9.98
CA VAL A 46 13.46 17.92 9.58
C VAL A 46 13.94 18.02 8.12
N TYR A 47 13.25 18.79 7.28
CA TYR A 47 13.59 18.95 5.88
C TYR A 47 14.69 20.00 5.61
N GLY A 48 15.14 20.75 6.62
CA GLY A 48 16.21 21.74 6.48
C GLY A 48 15.91 22.76 5.36
N ASP A 49 16.83 22.92 4.41
CA ASP A 49 16.69 23.84 3.26
C ASP A 49 15.47 23.53 2.36
N LYS A 50 14.89 22.33 2.48
CA LYS A 50 13.69 21.90 1.76
C LYS A 50 12.39 22.16 2.52
N LYS A 51 12.45 22.75 3.71
CA LYS A 51 11.27 23.05 4.55
C LYS A 51 10.23 23.90 3.83
N ASP A 52 10.64 24.99 3.20
CA ASP A 52 9.68 25.92 2.57
C ASP A 52 8.98 25.27 1.36
N GLU A 53 9.68 24.41 0.64
CA GLU A 53 9.12 23.59 -0.44
C GLU A 53 8.06 22.61 0.11
N PHE A 54 8.38 21.90 1.18
CA PHE A 54 7.45 20.99 1.86
C PHE A 54 6.18 21.72 2.34
N LEU A 55 6.33 22.85 3.01
CA LEU A 55 5.19 23.62 3.52
C LEU A 55 4.29 24.14 2.38
N LYS A 56 4.89 24.55 1.26
CA LYS A 56 4.15 24.94 0.06
C LYS A 56 3.36 23.77 -0.54
N ILE A 57 3.94 22.57 -0.56
CA ILE A 57 3.27 21.35 -1.03
C ILE A 57 2.13 20.95 -0.10
N ALA A 58 2.36 21.01 1.22
CA ALA A 58 1.35 20.69 2.22
C ALA A 58 0.17 21.66 2.19
N ASN A 59 0.43 22.94 1.94
CA ASN A 59 -0.58 23.99 1.72
C ASN A 59 -1.65 24.06 2.82
N VAL A 60 -1.21 24.08 4.08
CA VAL A 60 -2.07 24.18 5.27
C VAL A 60 -1.63 25.36 6.14
N SER A 61 -2.58 25.96 6.87
CA SER A 61 -2.34 27.13 7.72
C SER A 61 -2.90 27.02 9.13
N ASP A 62 -3.58 25.92 9.46
CA ASP A 62 -4.23 25.69 10.74
C ASP A 62 -4.36 24.19 11.08
N ASP A 63 -4.87 23.89 12.27
CA ASP A 63 -5.05 22.53 12.78
C ASP A 63 -6.04 21.71 11.93
N ALA A 64 -7.04 22.36 11.34
CA ALA A 64 -8.05 21.70 10.51
C ALA A 64 -7.42 21.20 9.20
N GLY A 65 -6.62 22.04 8.54
CA GLY A 65 -5.86 21.63 7.36
C GLY A 65 -4.89 20.49 7.65
N VAL A 66 -4.17 20.55 8.78
CA VAL A 66 -3.29 19.43 9.19
C VAL A 66 -4.07 18.15 9.44
N ALA A 67 -5.23 18.24 10.10
CA ALA A 67 -6.10 17.08 10.30
C ALA A 67 -6.53 16.45 8.98
N GLU A 68 -6.87 17.25 7.97
CA GLU A 68 -7.23 16.76 6.63
C GLU A 68 -6.09 15.98 5.96
N LEU A 69 -4.84 16.46 6.05
CA LEU A 69 -3.66 15.75 5.51
C LEU A 69 -3.49 14.36 6.16
N TYR A 70 -3.69 14.29 7.48
CA TYR A 70 -3.54 13.05 8.24
C TYR A 70 -4.68 12.08 8.01
N GLU A 71 -5.91 12.57 7.82
CA GLU A 71 -7.10 11.78 7.48
C GLU A 71 -7.02 11.20 6.07
N ARG A 72 -6.52 11.97 5.10
CA ARG A 72 -6.21 11.47 3.74
C ARG A 72 -5.10 10.41 3.72
N GLY A 73 -4.33 10.30 4.81
CA GLY A 73 -3.27 9.31 4.96
C GLY A 73 -1.93 9.74 4.36
N ASP A 74 -1.70 11.03 4.10
CA ASP A 74 -0.45 11.54 3.50
C ASP A 74 0.79 11.25 4.37
N PHE A 75 0.56 11.08 5.68
CA PHE A 75 1.56 10.74 6.68
C PHE A 75 1.47 9.31 7.20
N ASN A 76 0.50 8.52 6.72
CA ASN A 76 0.34 7.13 7.16
C ASN A 76 1.57 6.29 6.75
N SER A 77 2.16 5.58 7.71
CA SER A 77 3.42 4.86 7.50
C SER A 77 3.25 3.60 6.64
N ILE A 78 2.10 2.94 6.70
CA ILE A 78 1.81 1.71 5.95
C ILE A 78 1.58 2.03 4.47
N SER A 79 0.66 2.95 4.17
CA SER A 79 0.34 3.30 2.79
C SER A 79 1.51 4.02 2.11
N ALA A 80 2.12 5.01 2.77
CA ALA A 80 3.29 5.71 2.23
C ALA A 80 4.52 4.80 2.16
N GLY A 81 4.70 3.88 3.10
CA GLY A 81 5.79 2.90 3.10
C GLY A 81 5.66 1.91 1.94
N SER A 82 4.47 1.35 1.74
CA SER A 82 4.17 0.41 0.66
C SER A 82 4.28 1.06 -0.71
N ARG A 83 3.70 2.25 -0.89
CA ARG A 83 3.86 3.06 -2.11
C ARG A 83 5.33 3.41 -2.35
N GLY A 84 6.01 3.91 -1.33
CA GLY A 84 7.41 4.31 -1.40
C GLY A 84 8.35 3.18 -1.79
N PHE A 85 8.10 1.99 -1.27
CA PHE A 85 8.81 0.79 -1.66
C PHE A 85 8.60 0.47 -3.16
N CYS A 86 7.36 0.55 -3.64
CA CYS A 86 7.04 0.29 -5.04
C CYS A 86 7.65 1.33 -5.99
N GLU A 87 7.60 2.61 -5.61
CA GLU A 87 8.24 3.72 -6.33
C GLU A 87 9.76 3.48 -6.45
N LEU A 88 10.42 3.14 -5.34
CA LEU A 88 11.84 2.90 -5.31
C LEU A 88 12.26 1.71 -6.19
N ARG A 89 11.56 0.58 -6.06
CA ARG A 89 11.83 -0.64 -6.83
C ARG A 89 11.59 -0.41 -8.32
N SER A 90 10.45 0.17 -8.69
CA SER A 90 10.11 0.42 -10.10
C SER A 90 11.06 1.43 -10.76
N ALA A 91 11.52 2.45 -10.03
CA ALA A 91 12.53 3.40 -10.52
C ALA A 91 13.90 2.76 -10.79
N MET A 92 14.18 1.60 -10.19
CA MET A 92 15.38 0.78 -10.44
C MET A 92 15.15 -0.27 -11.55
N GLY A 93 14.00 -0.21 -12.23
CA GLY A 93 13.62 -1.18 -13.26
C GLY A 93 13.21 -2.55 -12.70
N LYS A 94 12.99 -2.66 -11.38
CA LYS A 94 12.61 -3.93 -10.73
C LYS A 94 11.09 -4.09 -10.76
N LYS A 95 10.62 -5.31 -11.05
CA LYS A 95 9.19 -5.63 -11.00
C LYS A 95 8.68 -5.66 -9.56
N VAL A 96 7.59 -4.96 -9.31
CA VAL A 96 6.89 -4.94 -8.03
C VAL A 96 5.39 -4.78 -8.28
N TYR A 97 4.57 -5.45 -7.49
CA TYR A 97 3.12 -5.43 -7.58
C TYR A 97 2.56 -4.98 -6.23
N LEU A 98 1.57 -4.08 -6.26
CA LEU A 98 0.93 -3.55 -5.07
C LEU A 98 -0.52 -4.01 -4.99
N TYR A 99 -0.98 -4.47 -3.82
CA TYR A 99 -2.40 -4.64 -3.54
C TYR A 99 -2.84 -3.85 -2.30
N ILE A 100 -4.12 -3.55 -2.23
CA ILE A 100 -4.80 -3.08 -1.03
C ILE A 100 -5.99 -4.00 -0.80
N PHE A 101 -6.05 -4.60 0.38
CA PHE A 101 -7.16 -5.46 0.78
C PHE A 101 -8.20 -4.63 1.52
N ASP A 102 -9.38 -4.46 0.92
CA ASP A 102 -10.48 -3.67 1.45
C ASP A 102 -11.82 -4.38 1.24
N HIS A 103 -11.84 -5.66 1.58
CA HIS A 103 -13.05 -6.47 1.58
C HIS A 103 -13.64 -6.51 2.97
N ASP A 104 -14.98 -6.61 3.06
CA ASP A 104 -15.65 -6.70 4.34
C ASP A 104 -15.31 -8.01 5.06
N ILE A 105 -15.15 -7.91 6.37
CA ILE A 105 -14.88 -9.04 7.25
C ILE A 105 -16.06 -9.19 8.21
N PRO A 106 -16.92 -10.21 8.04
CA PRO A 106 -18.17 -10.30 8.76
C PRO A 106 -17.96 -10.81 10.20
N GLY A 107 -18.97 -10.59 11.04
CA GLY A 107 -19.04 -11.05 12.43
C GLY A 107 -18.77 -9.97 13.47
N ASP A 108 -18.20 -8.83 13.09
CA ASP A 108 -17.99 -7.63 13.91
C ASP A 108 -17.74 -6.40 13.01
N ASP A 109 -17.44 -5.25 13.63
CA ASP A 109 -17.14 -3.99 12.94
C ASP A 109 -15.63 -3.73 12.81
N ALA A 110 -14.81 -4.79 12.80
CA ALA A 110 -13.35 -4.65 12.76
C ALA A 110 -12.82 -4.17 11.39
N GLY A 111 -13.63 -4.30 10.33
CA GLY A 111 -13.26 -3.92 8.97
C GLY A 111 -12.14 -4.79 8.38
N SER A 112 -11.44 -4.27 7.37
CA SER A 112 -10.27 -4.91 6.74
C SER A 112 -9.02 -4.72 7.63
N PHE A 113 -9.03 -5.33 8.81
CA PHE A 113 -7.97 -5.15 9.81
C PHE A 113 -6.69 -5.92 9.48
N HIS A 114 -5.63 -5.62 10.22
CA HIS A 114 -4.31 -6.24 10.05
C HIS A 114 -4.34 -7.78 10.04
N GLY A 115 -3.92 -8.37 8.93
CA GLY A 115 -3.85 -9.82 8.72
C GLY A 115 -5.18 -10.50 8.37
N SER A 116 -6.25 -9.73 8.14
CA SER A 116 -7.53 -10.29 7.66
C SER A 116 -7.45 -10.88 6.25
N ASP A 117 -6.56 -10.36 5.42
CA ASP A 117 -6.22 -10.86 4.08
C ASP A 117 -5.61 -12.26 4.07
N LEU A 118 -5.04 -12.72 5.19
CA LEU A 118 -4.42 -14.04 5.30
C LEU A 118 -5.44 -15.17 5.12
N TRP A 119 -6.69 -14.99 5.55
CA TRP A 119 -7.73 -16.00 5.30
C TRP A 119 -7.93 -16.23 3.80
N PHE A 120 -7.93 -15.15 3.01
CA PHE A 120 -8.11 -15.18 1.55
C PHE A 120 -6.85 -15.69 0.85
N THR A 121 -5.67 -15.27 1.32
CA THR A 121 -4.37 -15.70 0.77
C THR A 121 -4.15 -17.20 0.91
N PHE A 122 -4.54 -17.79 2.04
CA PHE A 122 -4.37 -19.23 2.32
C PHE A 122 -5.62 -20.07 2.04
N ASP A 123 -6.66 -19.48 1.46
CA ASP A 123 -7.95 -20.13 1.20
C ASP A 123 -8.49 -20.90 2.43
N SER A 124 -8.47 -20.21 3.58
CA SER A 124 -8.67 -20.81 4.91
C SER A 124 -9.89 -20.26 5.65
N LEU A 125 -10.84 -19.64 4.93
CA LEU A 125 -12.03 -19.01 5.49
C LEU A 125 -12.84 -19.98 6.37
N SER A 126 -12.93 -21.25 5.94
CA SER A 126 -13.60 -22.34 6.67
C SER A 126 -13.01 -22.68 8.04
N LYS A 127 -11.82 -22.15 8.38
CA LYS A 127 -11.15 -22.33 9.67
C LYS A 127 -11.44 -21.20 10.66
N SER A 128 -12.18 -20.18 10.24
CA SER A 128 -12.60 -19.06 11.08
C SER A 128 -14.02 -19.29 11.64
N TRP A 129 -14.31 -18.68 12.79
CA TRP A 129 -15.67 -18.62 13.33
C TRP A 129 -16.54 -17.58 12.61
N ARG A 130 -15.92 -16.68 11.84
CA ARG A 130 -16.60 -15.60 11.14
C ARG A 130 -17.60 -16.14 10.10
N PRO A 131 -18.78 -15.52 9.96
CA PRO A 131 -19.84 -16.03 9.08
C PRO A 131 -19.59 -15.62 7.63
N PHE A 132 -18.49 -16.10 7.04
CA PHE A 132 -18.19 -15.88 5.63
C PHE A 132 -19.24 -16.53 4.72
N GLU A 133 -19.71 -15.76 3.74
CA GLU A 133 -20.65 -16.20 2.69
C GLU A 133 -19.97 -16.25 1.30
N GLY A 134 -20.72 -16.70 0.29
CA GLY A 134 -20.20 -17.03 -1.06
C GLY A 134 -19.23 -16.01 -1.67
N LYS A 135 -19.54 -14.71 -1.59
CA LYS A 135 -18.67 -13.65 -2.14
C LYS A 135 -17.25 -13.67 -1.58
N HIS A 136 -17.09 -14.04 -0.30
CA HIS A 136 -15.79 -14.11 0.35
C HIS A 136 -14.97 -15.29 -0.19
N TYR A 137 -15.62 -16.43 -0.45
CA TYR A 137 -14.96 -17.58 -1.07
C TYR A 137 -14.60 -17.31 -2.54
N ASP A 138 -15.43 -16.55 -3.25
CA ASP A 138 -15.12 -16.11 -4.62
C ASP A 138 -13.90 -15.18 -4.67
N LEU A 139 -13.77 -14.25 -3.72
CA LEU A 139 -12.58 -13.43 -3.59
C LEU A 139 -11.36 -14.26 -3.15
N ALA A 140 -11.53 -15.17 -2.18
CA ALA A 140 -10.43 -16.02 -1.70
C ALA A 140 -9.82 -16.86 -2.82
N ARG A 141 -10.67 -17.39 -3.71
CA ARG A 141 -10.24 -18.07 -4.93
C ARG A 141 -9.35 -17.19 -5.81
N GLN A 142 -9.75 -15.94 -6.05
CA GLN A 142 -8.97 -15.00 -6.85
C GLN A 142 -7.63 -14.68 -6.17
N VAL A 143 -7.65 -14.30 -4.90
CA VAL A 143 -6.45 -13.92 -4.12
C VAL A 143 -5.45 -15.09 -4.07
N CYS A 144 -5.91 -16.29 -3.70
CA CYS A 144 -5.08 -17.50 -3.67
C CYS A 144 -4.50 -17.82 -5.06
N SER A 145 -5.27 -17.63 -6.14
CA SER A 145 -4.78 -17.82 -7.50
C SER A 145 -3.66 -16.84 -7.87
N TYR A 146 -3.81 -15.55 -7.58
CA TYR A 146 -2.72 -14.56 -7.81
C TYR A 146 -1.44 -14.93 -7.05
N TRP A 147 -1.55 -15.28 -5.76
CA TRP A 147 -0.39 -15.67 -4.95
C TRP A 147 0.28 -16.94 -5.48
N THR A 148 -0.48 -17.97 -5.84
CA THR A 148 0.08 -19.21 -6.37
C THR A 148 0.68 -19.03 -7.77
N ASN A 149 0.08 -18.20 -8.63
CA ASN A 149 0.64 -17.81 -9.92
C ASN A 149 1.96 -17.07 -9.75
N PHE A 150 2.01 -16.12 -8.82
CA PHE A 150 3.24 -15.39 -8.52
C PHE A 150 4.37 -16.32 -8.05
N VAL A 151 4.08 -17.29 -7.19
CA VAL A 151 5.06 -18.28 -6.74
C VAL A 151 5.56 -19.17 -7.88
N LYS A 152 4.67 -19.58 -8.81
CA LYS A 152 5.02 -20.44 -9.95
C LYS A 152 5.80 -19.71 -11.03
N PHE A 153 5.43 -18.46 -11.33
CA PHE A 153 5.82 -17.77 -12.56
C PHE A 153 6.56 -16.44 -12.33
N GLY A 154 6.60 -15.93 -11.09
CA GLY A 154 7.10 -14.59 -10.78
C GLY A 154 6.19 -13.46 -11.27
N ASP A 155 4.97 -13.79 -11.70
CA ASP A 155 3.94 -12.87 -12.20
C ASP A 155 2.58 -13.31 -11.62
N PRO A 156 1.83 -12.44 -10.93
CA PRO A 156 0.55 -12.83 -10.32
C PRO A 156 -0.50 -13.23 -11.37
N ASN A 157 -0.37 -12.78 -12.62
CA ASN A 157 -1.37 -13.07 -13.66
C ASN A 157 -1.34 -14.52 -14.13
N GLY A 158 -0.19 -15.19 -14.10
CA GLY A 158 -0.04 -16.57 -14.58
C GLY A 158 -0.59 -16.76 -16.00
N ASP A 159 -1.55 -17.68 -16.15
CA ASP A 159 -2.27 -17.95 -17.41
C ASP A 159 -3.51 -17.06 -17.63
N GLY A 160 -3.77 -16.12 -16.73
CA GLY A 160 -4.91 -15.22 -16.77
C GLY A 160 -6.19 -15.80 -16.15
N THR A 161 -6.10 -16.92 -15.43
CA THR A 161 -7.27 -17.57 -14.81
C THR A 161 -7.06 -17.94 -13.34
N ASP A 162 -8.17 -18.06 -12.61
CA ASP A 162 -8.19 -18.61 -11.26
C ASP A 162 -8.07 -20.15 -11.30
N TYR A 163 -7.90 -20.79 -10.15
CA TYR A 163 -7.75 -22.24 -10.09
C TYR A 163 -8.99 -23.04 -10.51
N ASN A 164 -10.13 -22.38 -10.79
CA ASN A 164 -11.34 -22.96 -11.38
C ASN A 164 -11.46 -22.66 -12.88
N GLY A 165 -10.48 -21.98 -13.50
CA GLY A 165 -10.47 -21.61 -14.91
C GLY A 165 -11.30 -20.37 -15.23
N ASN A 166 -11.74 -19.59 -14.24
CA ASN A 166 -12.42 -18.31 -14.52
C ASN A 166 -11.38 -17.23 -14.82
N PRO A 167 -11.66 -16.27 -15.72
CA PRO A 167 -10.74 -15.16 -16.00
C PRO A 167 -10.43 -14.32 -14.76
N LEU A 168 -9.15 -13.98 -14.59
CA LEU A 168 -8.69 -13.00 -13.61
C LEU A 168 -8.49 -11.62 -14.25
N PRO A 169 -8.87 -10.54 -13.56
CA PRO A 169 -8.46 -9.19 -13.94
C PRO A 169 -6.93 -9.05 -14.07
N GLU A 170 -6.45 -8.24 -15.00
CA GLU A 170 -5.01 -8.05 -15.17
C GLU A 170 -4.43 -7.22 -14.02
N TRP A 171 -3.49 -7.80 -13.27
CA TRP A 171 -2.67 -7.11 -12.27
C TRP A 171 -1.36 -6.62 -12.90
N ARG A 172 -1.38 -5.40 -13.42
CA ARG A 172 -0.18 -4.77 -13.99
C ARG A 172 0.83 -4.42 -12.89
N PRO A 173 2.15 -4.55 -13.13
CA PRO A 173 3.16 -4.15 -12.15
C PRO A 173 3.07 -2.66 -11.86
N TYR A 174 3.41 -2.28 -10.64
CA TYR A 174 3.50 -0.89 -10.25
C TYR A 174 4.63 -0.19 -11.02
N THR A 175 4.35 1.03 -11.49
CA THR A 175 5.36 1.93 -12.06
C THR A 175 5.15 3.33 -11.53
N LYS A 176 6.22 4.14 -11.46
CA LYS A 176 6.14 5.56 -11.05
C LYS A 176 5.08 6.36 -11.82
N ASN A 177 4.88 6.04 -13.10
CA ASN A 177 3.98 6.78 -13.99
C ASN A 177 2.52 6.32 -13.87
N GLU A 178 2.27 5.02 -13.76
CA GLU A 178 0.91 4.46 -13.78
C GLU A 178 0.36 4.12 -12.40
N LYS A 179 1.23 3.93 -11.40
CA LYS A 179 0.90 3.61 -10.00
C LYS A 179 -0.14 2.50 -9.85
N ASN A 180 -0.03 1.46 -10.69
CA ASN A 180 -0.97 0.33 -10.75
C ASN A 180 -1.09 -0.36 -9.38
N VAL A 181 -2.31 -0.63 -8.95
CA VAL A 181 -2.64 -1.34 -7.70
C VAL A 181 -3.77 -2.33 -7.95
N MET A 182 -3.73 -3.49 -7.29
CA MET A 182 -4.88 -4.39 -7.24
C MET A 182 -5.68 -4.12 -5.97
N MET A 183 -6.91 -3.63 -6.12
CA MET A 183 -7.85 -3.51 -5.02
C MET A 183 -8.59 -4.83 -4.84
N PHE A 184 -8.54 -5.40 -3.64
CA PHE A 184 -9.39 -6.53 -3.26
C PHE A 184 -10.60 -6.02 -2.48
N TYR A 185 -11.64 -5.62 -3.21
CA TYR A 185 -12.98 -5.36 -2.67
C TYR A 185 -13.79 -6.68 -2.68
N ASP A 186 -15.08 -6.66 -3.00
CA ASP A 186 -15.87 -7.87 -3.32
C ASP A 186 -15.29 -8.72 -4.47
N LYS A 187 -14.44 -8.12 -5.30
CA LYS A 187 -13.67 -8.79 -6.35
C LYS A 187 -12.33 -8.08 -6.53
N ALA A 188 -11.36 -8.79 -7.10
CA ALA A 188 -10.13 -8.17 -7.56
C ALA A 188 -10.43 -7.10 -8.61
N THR A 189 -9.95 -5.89 -8.40
CA THR A 189 -10.22 -4.72 -9.25
C THR A 189 -8.92 -3.96 -9.49
N PRO A 190 -8.37 -3.96 -10.71
CA PRO A 190 -7.21 -3.16 -11.05
C PRO A 190 -7.56 -1.67 -10.98
N GLU A 191 -6.74 -0.89 -10.29
CA GLU A 191 -6.88 0.56 -10.16
C GLU A 191 -5.50 1.25 -10.27
N THR A 192 -5.54 2.59 -10.22
CA THR A 192 -4.38 3.47 -10.19
C THR A 192 -4.43 4.28 -8.91
N LEU A 193 -3.36 4.25 -8.11
CA LEU A 193 -3.29 5.12 -6.93
C LEU A 193 -3.27 6.60 -7.34
N PRO A 194 -3.96 7.47 -6.57
CA PRO A 194 -3.93 8.90 -6.84
C PRO A 194 -2.52 9.47 -6.63
N GLU A 195 -2.23 10.57 -7.32
CA GLU A 195 -1.04 11.36 -7.05
C GLU A 195 -1.03 11.86 -5.60
N ASN A 196 0.17 11.93 -5.00
CA ASN A 196 0.31 12.41 -3.62
C ASN A 196 1.64 13.14 -3.48
N ALA A 197 1.60 14.44 -3.71
CA ALA A 197 2.79 15.28 -3.72
C ALA A 197 3.55 15.28 -2.37
N ILE A 198 2.86 15.07 -1.24
CA ILE A 198 3.49 14.98 0.07
C ILE A 198 4.31 13.68 0.17
N ILE A 199 3.73 12.54 -0.21
CA ILE A 199 4.47 11.27 -0.24
C ILE A 199 5.63 11.36 -1.24
N ASP A 200 5.39 11.88 -2.43
CA ASP A 200 6.41 12.00 -3.48
C ASP A 200 7.59 12.87 -3.00
N PHE A 201 7.32 14.03 -2.40
CA PHE A 201 8.35 14.86 -1.78
C PHE A 201 9.13 14.12 -0.69
N ARG A 202 8.43 13.41 0.20
CA ARG A 202 9.07 12.64 1.29
C ARG A 202 9.98 11.55 0.75
N LEU A 203 9.60 10.89 -0.34
CA LEU A 203 10.39 9.85 -1.00
C LEU A 203 11.62 10.42 -1.69
N GLU A 204 11.48 11.54 -2.39
CA GLU A 204 12.59 12.23 -3.04
C GLU A 204 13.60 12.75 -2.01
N PHE A 205 13.11 13.34 -0.92
CA PHE A 205 13.95 13.76 0.20
C PHE A 205 14.69 12.57 0.83
N ALA A 206 14.00 11.45 1.08
CA ALA A 206 14.63 10.24 1.60
C ALA A 206 15.71 9.70 0.63
N LYS A 207 15.45 9.73 -0.68
CA LYS A 207 16.41 9.32 -1.70
C LYS A 207 17.68 10.17 -1.66
N ASP A 208 17.57 11.50 -1.57
CA ASP A 208 18.74 12.39 -1.43
C ASP A 208 19.58 12.09 -0.17
N LYS A 209 18.92 11.74 0.95
CA LYS A 209 19.60 11.45 2.21
C LYS A 209 20.24 10.07 2.29
N PHE A 210 19.65 9.07 1.66
CA PHE A 210 20.04 7.66 1.85
C PHE A 210 20.75 7.02 0.64
N THR A 211 20.77 7.69 -0.52
CA THR A 211 21.62 7.28 -1.65
C THR A 211 23.08 7.62 -1.32
N ASP A 212 23.97 6.66 -1.52
CA ASP A 212 25.40 6.85 -1.31
C ASP A 212 25.93 7.81 -2.39
N LYS A 213 26.78 8.76 -1.97
CA LYS A 213 27.38 9.80 -2.83
C LYS A 213 28.72 9.36 -3.40
#